data_AF-B0RDT7-F1
#
_entry.id   AF-B0RDT7-F1
#
_cell.length_a   1.000
_cell.length_b   1.000
_cell.length_c   1.000
_cell.angle_alpha   90.00
_cell.angle_beta   90.00
_cell.angle_gamma   90.00
#
_symmetry.space_group_name_H-M   'P 1'
#
loop_
_entity.id
_entity.type
_entity.pdbx_description
1 polymer ?
#
loop_
_entity_poly.entity_id
_entity_poly.type
_entity_poly.pdbx_seq_one_letter_code
_entity_poly.pdbx_strand_id
1 'polypeptide(L)'
;MTASGTGDDDARAAAADLQELLRATVGELRARRSPDEALAEVRVKRSFGPIKRQPAMVPVGRAWRLGVLLLSADGSLRRTGSITRAVEPTRSQGLDSGVEARKEARRQAVRAFEEGDAVDYDWEPIALDAESLAAGSGPLSLRGRELRVQWGPNAHETRPLAAYLADRIEVLGMG
;
A
#
# COMPACT_ATOMS: atom_id res chain seq x y z
N MET A 1 35.82 -15.48 -6.08
CA MET A 1 35.41 -14.26 -5.36
C MET A 1 34.64 -13.31 -6.30
N THR A 2 33.66 -13.84 -7.05
CA THR A 2 33.00 -13.16 -8.19
C THR A 2 31.47 -13.17 -8.11
N ALA A 3 30.86 -14.01 -7.26
CA ALA A 3 29.41 -14.14 -7.14
C ALA A 3 28.73 -12.92 -6.49
N SER A 4 29.45 -12.19 -5.62
CA SER A 4 28.95 -10.98 -4.96
C SER A 4 28.84 -9.78 -5.91
N GLY A 5 29.65 -9.71 -6.97
CA GLY A 5 29.59 -8.62 -7.95
C GLY A 5 28.34 -8.70 -8.84
N THR A 6 28.03 -9.90 -9.35
CA THR A 6 26.87 -10.11 -10.23
C THR A 6 25.55 -9.87 -9.53
N GLY A 7 25.41 -10.30 -8.26
CA GLY A 7 24.16 -10.07 -7.50
C GLY A 7 23.89 -8.60 -7.20
N ASP A 8 24.94 -7.81 -6.94
CA ASP A 8 24.82 -6.36 -6.68
C ASP A 8 24.47 -5.59 -7.97
N ASP A 9 25.07 -5.98 -9.10
CA ASP A 9 24.72 -5.41 -10.42
C ASP A 9 23.29 -5.77 -10.83
N ASP A 10 22.86 -7.01 -10.60
CA ASP A 10 21.47 -7.45 -10.83
C ASP A 10 20.49 -6.64 -9.98
N ALA A 11 20.80 -6.39 -8.71
CA ALA A 11 19.94 -5.63 -7.81
C ALA A 11 19.83 -4.14 -8.20
N ARG A 12 20.94 -3.51 -8.59
CA ARG A 12 20.94 -2.13 -9.09
C ARG A 12 20.11 -2.00 -10.35
N ALA A 13 20.26 -2.95 -11.25
CA ALA A 13 19.57 -2.92 -12.51
C ALA A 13 18.08 -3.25 -12.34
N ALA A 14 17.72 -4.17 -11.44
CA ALA A 14 16.34 -4.41 -11.04
C ALA A 14 15.69 -3.17 -10.37
N ALA A 15 16.44 -2.41 -9.56
CA ALA A 15 15.95 -1.16 -8.98
C ALA A 15 15.65 -0.11 -10.06
N ALA A 16 16.51 0.01 -11.08
CA ALA A 16 16.28 0.91 -12.21
C ALA A 16 15.04 0.48 -13.03
N ASP A 17 14.93 -0.81 -13.35
CA ASP A 17 13.78 -1.39 -14.06
C ASP A 17 12.48 -1.18 -13.28
N LEU A 18 12.52 -1.31 -11.94
CA LEU A 18 11.38 -1.05 -11.07
C LEU A 18 10.90 0.40 -11.14
N GLN A 19 11.83 1.37 -11.09
CA GLN A 19 11.47 2.78 -11.19
C GLN A 19 10.82 3.12 -12.52
N GLU A 20 11.30 2.52 -13.62
CA GLU A 20 10.69 2.66 -14.93
C GLU A 20 9.30 2.03 -14.99
N LEU A 21 9.16 0.80 -14.49
CA LEU A 21 7.89 0.08 -14.40
C LEU A 21 6.84 0.88 -13.62
N LEU A 22 7.18 1.38 -12.43
CA LEU A 22 6.27 2.18 -11.60
C LEU A 22 5.87 3.48 -12.29
N ARG A 23 6.80 4.16 -12.96
CA ARG A 23 6.51 5.38 -13.74
C ARG A 23 5.52 5.09 -14.88
N ALA A 24 5.72 3.99 -15.60
CA ALA A 24 4.82 3.55 -16.65
C ALA A 24 3.43 3.20 -16.11
N THR A 25 3.36 2.42 -15.02
CA THR A 25 2.11 2.08 -14.32
C THR A 25 1.33 3.33 -13.88
N VAL A 26 2.00 4.32 -13.27
CA VAL A 26 1.38 5.60 -12.91
C VAL A 26 0.85 6.34 -14.13
N GLY A 27 1.62 6.37 -15.23
CA GLY A 27 1.20 6.99 -16.48
C GLY A 27 -0.08 6.37 -17.03
N GLU A 28 -0.16 5.03 -17.00
CA GLU A 28 -1.32 4.28 -17.46
C GLU A 28 -2.56 4.51 -16.59
N LEU A 29 -2.42 4.43 -15.26
CA LEU A 29 -3.52 4.68 -14.31
C LEU A 29 -4.09 6.10 -14.48
N ARG A 30 -3.22 7.10 -14.68
CA ARG A 30 -3.64 8.48 -14.99
C ARG A 30 -4.36 8.58 -16.32
N ALA A 31 -3.82 7.97 -17.38
CA ALA A 31 -4.43 7.99 -18.70
C ALA A 31 -5.84 7.38 -18.70
N ARG A 32 -6.03 6.31 -17.92
CA ARG A 32 -7.32 5.64 -17.72
C ARG A 32 -8.25 6.36 -16.75
N ARG A 33 -7.77 7.40 -16.04
CA ARG A 33 -8.48 8.05 -14.93
C ARG A 33 -8.94 7.04 -13.87
N SER A 34 -8.11 6.04 -13.60
CA SER A 34 -8.41 4.99 -12.63
C SER A 34 -8.63 5.61 -11.23
N PRO A 35 -9.63 5.12 -10.47
CA PRO A 35 -9.93 5.66 -9.15
C PRO A 35 -8.77 5.42 -8.18
N ASP A 36 -8.42 6.44 -7.39
CA ASP A 36 -7.46 6.34 -6.30
C ASP A 36 -8.18 6.39 -4.94
N GLU A 37 -7.48 5.98 -3.89
CA GLU A 37 -7.97 5.91 -2.52
C GLU A 37 -7.16 6.87 -1.64
N ALA A 38 -7.78 7.38 -0.57
CA ALA A 38 -7.13 8.27 0.37
C ALA A 38 -6.15 7.49 1.27
N LEU A 39 -4.99 8.08 1.56
CA LEU A 39 -4.02 7.55 2.50
C LEU A 39 -4.09 8.27 3.84
N ALA A 40 -4.13 7.51 4.92
CA ALA A 40 -4.10 8.02 6.28
C ALA A 40 -2.91 7.49 7.08
N GLU A 41 -2.33 8.35 7.92
CA GLU A 41 -1.53 7.95 9.08
C GLU A 41 -2.39 7.95 10.34
N VAL A 42 -2.34 6.88 11.13
CA VAL A 42 -3.00 6.84 12.44
C VAL A 42 -2.05 7.43 13.49
N ARG A 43 -2.35 8.65 13.96
CA ARG A 43 -1.55 9.31 15.00
C ARG A 43 -2.17 9.09 16.37
N VAL A 44 -1.45 8.37 17.23
CA VAL A 44 -1.73 8.32 18.66
C VAL A 44 -1.02 9.50 19.33
N LYS A 45 -1.74 10.59 19.61
CA LYS A 45 -1.16 11.71 20.37
C LYS A 45 -0.86 11.23 21.79
N ARG A 46 0.41 11.28 22.20
CA ARG A 46 0.82 11.04 23.60
C ARG A 46 0.00 11.96 24.51
N SER A 47 -0.76 11.41 25.45
CA SER A 47 -1.48 12.21 26.44
C SER A 47 -0.53 12.59 27.57
N PHE A 48 -0.31 13.89 27.79
CA PHE A 48 0.22 14.40 29.06
C PHE A 48 -0.99 14.73 29.95
N GLY A 49 -1.28 13.88 30.94
CA GLY A 49 -2.38 14.06 31.90
C GLY A 49 -3.43 12.92 31.90
N PRO A 50 -4.52 13.03 32.71
CA PRO A 50 -5.55 11.99 32.87
C PRO A 50 -6.47 11.82 31.65
N ILE A 51 -6.38 12.70 30.65
CA ILE A 51 -7.22 12.67 29.44
C ILE A 51 -6.50 11.87 28.35
N LYS A 52 -6.94 10.63 28.11
CA LYS A 52 -6.52 9.87 26.93
C LYS A 52 -7.06 10.54 25.67
N ARG A 53 -6.20 11.02 24.78
CA ARG A 53 -6.61 11.49 23.45
C ARG A 53 -6.84 10.29 22.55
N GLN A 54 -7.96 10.31 21.83
CA GLN A 54 -8.29 9.26 20.87
C GLN A 54 -7.30 9.30 19.68
N PRO A 55 -6.94 8.15 19.09
CA PRO A 55 -6.23 8.10 17.83
C PRO A 55 -6.96 8.94 16.77
N ALA A 56 -6.20 9.56 15.87
CA ALA A 56 -6.76 10.33 14.78
C ALA A 56 -6.12 9.91 13.46
N MET A 57 -6.95 9.70 12.44
CA MET A 57 -6.49 9.56 11.06
C MET A 57 -6.12 10.94 10.51
N VAL A 58 -4.91 11.03 9.96
CA VAL A 58 -4.39 12.24 9.31
C VAL A 58 -4.23 11.96 7.82
N PRO A 59 -4.89 12.72 6.93
CA PRO A 59 -4.68 12.61 5.49
C PRO A 59 -3.23 12.90 5.13
N VAL A 60 -2.60 12.01 4.36
CA VAL A 60 -1.19 12.17 3.92
C VAL A 60 -1.01 12.07 2.41
N GLY A 61 -2.05 11.75 1.66
CA GLY A 61 -2.00 11.69 0.20
C GLY A 61 -3.06 10.75 -0.37
N ARG A 62 -2.84 10.32 -1.60
CA ARG A 62 -3.68 9.35 -2.30
C ARG A 62 -2.82 8.30 -3.02
N ALA A 63 -3.38 7.12 -3.24
CA ALA A 63 -2.74 6.04 -3.97
C ALA A 63 -3.75 5.16 -4.70
N TRP A 64 -3.33 4.55 -5.81
CA TRP A 64 -4.08 3.45 -6.41
C TRP A 64 -3.83 2.18 -5.62
N ARG A 65 -4.91 1.50 -5.21
CA ARG A 65 -4.84 0.21 -4.53
C ARG A 65 -4.76 -0.93 -5.53
N LEU A 66 -3.55 -1.44 -5.72
CA LEU A 66 -3.20 -2.52 -6.64
C LEU A 66 -3.09 -3.85 -5.88
N GLY A 67 -4.21 -4.32 -5.34
CA GLY A 67 -4.28 -5.58 -4.59
C GLY A 67 -3.58 -5.51 -3.22
N VAL A 68 -2.33 -5.96 -3.14
CA VAL A 68 -1.48 -5.92 -1.91
C VAL A 68 -0.54 -4.72 -1.87
N LEU A 69 -0.53 -3.93 -2.95
CA LEU A 69 0.31 -2.75 -3.11
C LEU A 69 -0.55 -1.48 -3.18
N LEU A 70 0.00 -0.38 -2.65
CA LEU A 70 -0.50 0.97 -2.85
C LEU A 70 0.56 1.73 -3.64
N LEU A 71 0.17 2.31 -4.78
CA LEU A 71 1.05 3.09 -5.64
C LEU A 71 0.60 4.55 -5.64
N SER A 72 1.47 5.45 -5.18
CA SER A 72 1.20 6.90 -5.25
C SER A 72 1.67 7.49 -6.57
N ALA A 73 1.15 8.68 -6.86
CA ALA A 73 1.40 9.41 -8.09
C ALA A 73 2.86 9.89 -8.28
N ASP A 74 3.66 9.86 -7.22
CA ASP A 74 5.09 10.13 -7.20
C ASP A 74 5.96 8.86 -7.41
N GLY A 75 5.33 7.69 -7.55
CA GLY A 75 6.02 6.40 -7.67
C GLY A 75 6.35 5.73 -6.33
N SER A 76 5.98 6.31 -5.19
CA SER A 76 6.16 5.65 -3.89
C SER A 76 5.24 4.43 -3.77
N LEU A 77 5.81 3.32 -3.31
CA LEU A 77 5.14 2.03 -3.16
C LEU A 77 5.00 1.69 -1.68
N ARG A 78 3.84 1.19 -1.30
CA ARG A 78 3.56 0.72 0.06
C ARG A 78 2.86 -0.63 0.01
N ARG A 79 3.03 -1.44 1.06
CA ARG A 79 2.21 -2.61 1.31
C ARG A 79 0.87 -2.15 1.90
N THR A 80 -0.22 -2.75 1.46
CA THR A 80 -1.54 -2.48 2.03
C THR A 80 -1.62 -2.92 3.48
N GLY A 81 -2.22 -2.08 4.32
CA GLY A 81 -2.62 -2.44 5.69
C GLY A 81 -4.12 -2.69 5.78
N SER A 82 -4.79 -1.81 6.51
CA SER A 82 -6.24 -1.81 6.70
C SER A 82 -6.94 -0.78 5.80
N ILE A 83 -8.22 -1.00 5.55
CA ILE A 83 -9.06 -0.09 4.75
C ILE A 83 -10.38 0.19 5.48
N THR A 84 -10.84 1.43 5.40
CA THR A 84 -12.17 1.85 5.86
C THR A 84 -12.84 2.76 4.84
N ARG A 85 -14.12 3.10 5.07
CA ARG A 85 -14.86 4.04 4.24
C ARG A 85 -15.41 5.17 5.08
N ALA A 86 -15.17 6.42 4.68
CA ALA A 86 -15.62 7.62 5.37
C ALA A 86 -17.14 7.84 5.23
N VAL A 87 -17.92 6.98 5.88
CA VAL A 87 -19.39 7.04 5.92
C VAL A 87 -19.82 6.73 7.35
N GLU A 88 -20.84 7.42 7.86
CA GLU A 88 -21.32 7.23 9.23
C GLU A 88 -21.72 5.75 9.47
N PRO A 89 -21.23 5.10 10.54
CA PRO A 89 -21.61 3.72 10.83
C PRO A 89 -23.11 3.65 11.16
N THR A 90 -23.86 2.82 10.43
CA THR A 90 -25.21 2.43 10.84
C THR A 90 -25.14 1.51 12.06
N ARG A 91 -26.22 1.46 12.87
CA ARG A 91 -26.29 0.58 14.05
C ARG A 91 -26.02 -0.87 13.64
N SER A 92 -24.88 -1.43 14.07
CA SER A 92 -24.55 -2.84 13.83
C SER A 92 -25.10 -3.72 14.95
N GLN A 93 -25.65 -4.88 14.59
CA GLN A 93 -25.97 -5.96 15.53
C GLN A 93 -24.70 -6.78 15.78
N GLY A 94 -23.94 -6.49 16.85
CA GLY A 94 -22.74 -7.26 17.21
C GLY A 94 -21.81 -6.54 18.18
N LEU A 95 -21.34 -7.26 19.21
CA LEU A 95 -20.57 -6.77 20.36
C LEU A 95 -19.07 -7.19 20.35
N ASP A 96 -18.57 -7.74 19.24
CA ASP A 96 -17.18 -8.22 19.17
C ASP A 96 -16.17 -7.07 19.07
N SER A 97 -14.98 -7.25 19.67
CA SER A 97 -13.90 -6.25 19.69
C SER A 97 -13.45 -5.79 18.29
N GLY A 98 -13.46 -6.69 17.30
CA GLY A 98 -13.17 -6.36 15.91
C GLY A 98 -14.26 -5.52 15.22
N VAL A 99 -15.51 -5.56 15.70
CA VAL A 99 -16.59 -4.69 15.24
C VAL A 99 -16.38 -3.28 15.78
N GLU A 100 -16.04 -3.14 17.05
CA GLU A 100 -15.78 -1.84 17.67
C GLU A 100 -14.54 -1.14 17.08
N ALA A 101 -13.45 -1.87 16.81
CA ALA A 101 -12.27 -1.29 16.16
C ALA A 101 -12.59 -0.73 14.76
N ARG A 102 -13.39 -1.45 13.96
CA ARG A 102 -13.82 -0.98 12.62
C ARG A 102 -14.75 0.21 12.70
N LYS A 103 -15.69 0.23 13.65
CA LYS A 103 -16.55 1.40 13.89
C LYS A 103 -15.73 2.63 14.25
N GLU A 104 -14.73 2.46 15.10
CA GLU A 104 -13.85 3.54 15.53
C GLU A 104 -13.02 4.09 14.37
N ALA A 105 -12.39 3.21 13.56
CA ALA A 105 -11.71 3.62 12.34
C ALA A 105 -12.63 4.39 11.37
N ARG A 106 -13.87 3.93 11.21
CA ARG A 106 -14.87 4.60 10.36
C ARG A 106 -15.27 5.98 10.89
N ARG A 107 -15.49 6.12 12.20
CA ARG A 107 -15.75 7.41 12.85
C ARG A 107 -14.58 8.39 12.68
N GLN A 108 -13.35 7.89 12.74
CA GLN A 108 -12.16 8.72 12.49
C GLN A 108 -12.09 9.16 11.02
N ALA A 109 -12.39 8.26 10.09
CA ALA A 109 -12.40 8.56 8.66
C ALA A 109 -13.45 9.63 8.30
N VAL A 110 -14.69 9.51 8.80
CA VAL A 110 -15.77 10.50 8.57
C VAL A 110 -15.37 11.91 9.01
N ARG A 111 -14.54 12.03 10.06
CA ARG A 111 -14.09 13.32 10.57
C ARG A 111 -12.96 13.95 9.75
N ALA A 112 -12.26 13.16 8.93
CA ALA A 112 -10.98 13.54 8.32
C ALA A 112 -10.97 13.49 6.78
N PHE A 113 -11.93 12.82 6.16
CA PHE A 113 -12.00 12.58 4.71
C PHE A 113 -13.38 12.92 4.15
N GLU A 114 -13.49 13.01 2.82
CA GLU A 114 -14.75 13.29 2.15
C GLU A 114 -15.74 12.13 2.33
N GLU A 115 -17.03 12.43 2.37
CA GLU A 115 -18.05 11.39 2.52
C GLU A 115 -17.95 10.38 1.37
N GLY A 116 -17.85 9.11 1.72
CA GLY A 116 -17.74 8.02 0.76
C GLY A 116 -16.31 7.62 0.41
N ASP A 117 -15.28 8.40 0.76
CA ASP A 117 -13.89 8.06 0.46
C ASP A 117 -13.49 6.68 1.00
N ALA A 118 -12.81 5.89 0.17
CA ALA A 118 -12.04 4.75 0.63
C ALA A 118 -10.72 5.27 1.24
N VAL A 119 -10.39 4.79 2.43
CA VAL A 119 -9.23 5.26 3.20
C VAL A 119 -8.37 4.08 3.62
N ASP A 120 -7.17 3.99 3.05
CA ASP A 120 -6.12 3.05 3.45
C ASP A 120 -5.30 3.61 4.62
N TYR A 121 -5.06 2.79 5.62
CA TYR A 121 -4.28 3.11 6.81
C TYR A 121 -3.48 1.89 7.29
N ASP A 122 -2.56 2.09 8.24
CA ASP A 122 -1.62 1.05 8.70
C ASP A 122 -0.82 0.40 7.55
N TRP A 123 -0.58 1.15 6.47
CA TRP A 123 0.27 0.73 5.35
C TRP A 123 1.75 0.84 5.73
N GLU A 124 2.59 0.05 5.06
CA GLU A 124 4.03 0.00 5.30
C GLU A 124 4.78 0.46 4.04
N PRO A 125 5.70 1.45 4.11
CA PRO A 125 6.56 1.79 2.98
C PRO A 125 7.37 0.60 2.48
N ILE A 126 7.52 0.49 1.16
CA ILE A 126 8.40 -0.50 0.53
C ILE A 126 9.63 0.24 0.02
N ALA A 127 10.81 -0.17 0.48
CA ALA A 127 12.08 0.38 0.02
C ALA A 127 12.41 -0.14 -1.38
N LEU A 128 12.82 0.76 -2.27
CA LEU A 128 12.99 0.47 -3.72
C LEU A 128 14.45 0.58 -4.17
N ASP A 129 15.37 0.85 -3.26
CA ASP A 129 16.80 0.84 -3.51
C ASP A 129 17.34 -0.59 -3.68
N ALA A 130 18.47 -0.70 -4.37
CA ALA A 130 19.09 -1.98 -4.73
C ALA A 130 19.40 -2.86 -3.50
N GLU A 131 19.90 -2.25 -2.42
CA GLU A 131 20.27 -2.96 -1.19
C GLU A 131 19.04 -3.62 -0.56
N SER A 132 17.96 -2.87 -0.41
CA SER A 132 16.70 -3.37 0.13
C SER A 132 16.08 -4.46 -0.76
N LEU A 133 16.14 -4.32 -2.08
CA LEU A 133 15.61 -5.33 -3.01
C LEU A 133 16.43 -6.63 -2.97
N ALA A 134 17.76 -6.54 -2.83
CA ALA A 134 18.64 -7.69 -2.69
C ALA A 134 18.37 -8.47 -1.39
N ALA A 135 18.05 -7.77 -0.30
CA ALA A 135 17.68 -8.37 0.98
C ALA A 135 16.22 -8.87 1.05
N GLY A 136 15.39 -8.46 0.09
CA GLY A 136 13.93 -8.58 0.15
C GLY A 136 13.32 -7.35 0.85
N SER A 137 12.31 -6.76 0.20
CA SER A 137 11.70 -5.50 0.64
C SER A 137 10.19 -5.66 0.78
N GLY A 138 9.74 -5.96 1.99
CA GLY A 138 8.33 -6.23 2.28
C GLY A 138 7.79 -7.37 1.42
N PRO A 139 6.74 -7.16 0.60
CA PRO A 139 6.22 -8.20 -0.29
C PRO A 139 7.06 -8.40 -1.56
N LEU A 140 8.10 -7.58 -1.79
CA LEU A 140 8.96 -7.70 -2.97
C LEU A 140 10.15 -8.62 -2.69
N SER A 141 10.44 -9.46 -3.67
CA SER A 141 11.60 -10.35 -3.66
C SER A 141 12.27 -10.36 -5.03
N LEU A 142 13.58 -10.54 -5.03
CA LEU A 142 14.38 -10.63 -6.23
C LEU A 142 14.75 -12.09 -6.51
N ARG A 143 14.59 -12.54 -7.76
CA ARG A 143 15.13 -13.82 -8.24
C ARG A 143 15.98 -13.58 -9.48
N GLY A 144 17.31 -13.53 -9.29
CA GLY A 144 18.22 -13.02 -10.31
C GLY A 144 17.94 -11.53 -10.53
N ARG A 145 17.44 -11.16 -11.71
CA ARG A 145 16.96 -9.81 -12.02
C ARG A 145 15.43 -9.67 -11.96
N GLU A 146 14.69 -10.77 -11.85
CA GLU A 146 13.23 -10.73 -11.88
C GLU A 146 12.65 -10.31 -10.53
N LEU A 147 11.92 -9.20 -10.51
CA LEU A 147 11.14 -8.77 -9.35
C LEU A 147 9.82 -9.52 -9.26
N ARG A 148 9.56 -10.03 -8.06
CA ARG A 148 8.36 -10.79 -7.74
C ARG A 148 7.65 -10.18 -6.55
N VAL A 149 6.32 -10.22 -6.57
CA VAL A 149 5.46 -9.79 -5.47
C VAL A 149 4.80 -10.99 -4.81
N GLN A 150 4.90 -11.07 -3.48
CA GLN A 150 4.08 -11.96 -2.67
C GLN A 150 2.65 -11.39 -2.63
N TRP A 151 1.69 -12.12 -3.19
CA TRP A 151 0.30 -11.65 -3.31
C TRP A 151 -0.67 -12.38 -2.36
N GLY A 152 -0.23 -13.50 -1.77
CA GLY A 152 -0.99 -14.31 -0.84
C GLY A 152 -0.39 -14.34 0.58
N PRO A 153 -1.08 -14.99 1.53
CA PRO A 153 -0.62 -15.04 2.92
C PRO A 153 0.70 -15.82 3.08
N ASN A 154 0.98 -16.77 2.19
CA ASN A 154 2.19 -17.58 2.28
C ASN A 154 3.33 -17.02 1.41
N ALA A 155 4.56 -17.11 1.91
CA ALA A 155 5.75 -16.54 1.25
C ALA A 155 6.03 -17.11 -0.15
N HIS A 156 5.54 -18.30 -0.46
CA HIS A 156 5.73 -18.94 -1.77
C HIS A 156 4.72 -18.45 -2.83
N GLU A 157 3.64 -17.79 -2.42
CA GLU A 157 2.60 -17.27 -3.31
C GLU A 157 3.09 -15.97 -3.98
N THR A 158 3.99 -16.13 -4.94
CA THR A 158 4.66 -15.02 -5.64
C THR A 158 4.36 -15.00 -7.13
N ARG A 159 4.24 -13.79 -7.70
CA ARG A 159 4.07 -13.58 -9.15
C ARG A 159 5.09 -12.55 -9.66
N PRO A 160 5.48 -12.59 -10.96
CA PRO A 160 6.25 -11.51 -11.57
C PRO A 160 5.53 -10.18 -11.39
N LEU A 161 6.25 -9.16 -10.90
CA LEU A 161 5.65 -7.87 -10.51
C LEU A 161 5.00 -7.16 -11.70
N ALA A 162 5.66 -7.14 -12.86
CA ALA A 162 5.13 -6.49 -14.06
C ALA A 162 3.78 -7.10 -14.49
N ALA A 163 3.69 -8.43 -14.54
CA ALA A 163 2.45 -9.13 -14.85
C ALA A 163 1.36 -8.86 -13.80
N TYR A 164 1.74 -8.83 -12.52
CA TYR A 164 0.79 -8.51 -11.44
C TYR A 164 0.22 -7.09 -11.57
N LEU A 165 1.05 -6.08 -11.86
CA LEU A 165 0.59 -4.70 -12.01
C LEU A 165 -0.32 -4.54 -13.22
N ALA A 166 0.01 -5.17 -14.35
CA ALA A 166 -0.83 -5.16 -15.54
C ALA A 166 -2.24 -5.71 -15.23
N ASP A 167 -2.33 -6.89 -14.61
CA ASP A 167 -3.62 -7.47 -14.18
C ASP A 167 -4.41 -6.52 -13.27
N ARG A 168 -3.73 -5.82 -12.35
CA ARG A 168 -4.39 -4.92 -11.39
C ARG A 168 -4.89 -3.64 -12.02
N ILE A 169 -4.17 -3.10 -13.01
CA ILE A 169 -4.63 -1.97 -13.81
C ILE A 169 -5.89 -2.35 -14.60
N GLU A 170 -5.93 -3.57 -15.17
CA GLU A 170 -7.13 -4.06 -15.87
C GLU A 170 -8.32 -4.17 -14.93
N VAL A 171 -8.15 -4.79 -13.76
CA VAL A 171 -9.21 -4.91 -12.75
C VAL A 171 -9.75 -3.55 -12.31
N LEU A 172 -8.87 -2.57 -12.07
CA LEU A 172 -9.28 -1.21 -11.70
C LEU A 172 -10.01 -0.46 -12.82
N GLY A 173 -9.66 -0.74 -14.08
CA GLY A 173 -10.31 -0.12 -15.23
C GLY A 173 -11.70 -0.67 -15.56
N MET A 174 -12.13 -1.76 -14.91
CA MET A 174 -13.46 -2.35 -15.10
C MET A 174 -14.53 -1.83 -14.10
N GLY A 175 -14.12 -1.05 -13.09
CA GLY A 175 -15.01 -0.47 -12.08
C GLY A 175 -15.36 0.97 -12.37
#